data_AF-A0A8I6WDJ1-F1
#
_entry.id   AF-A0A8I6WDJ1-F1
#
_cell.length_a   1.000
_cell.length_b   1.000
_cell.length_c   1.000
_cell.angle_alpha   90.00
_cell.angle_beta   90.00
_cell.angle_gamma   90.00
#
_symmetry.space_group_name_H-M   'P 1'
#
loop_
_entity.id
_entity.type
_entity.pdbx_description
1 polymer ?
#
loop_
_entity_poly.entity_id
_entity_poly.type
_entity_poly.pdbx_seq_one_letter_code
_entity_poly.pdbx_strand_id
1 'polypeptide(L)' 'MSCAAPKAPAGEEKKTSWPEVVGKSIEEAKEIILKDMPDADIFVLPAGSPVTLDFRSNRVRIFVDTVASTPHIG' A
#
# COMPACT_ATOMS: atom_id res chain seq x y z
N MET A 1 42.36 -19.52 -13.18
CA MET A 1 41.38 -18.87 -14.08
C MET A 1 40.02 -19.02 -13.43
N SER A 2 39.58 -18.00 -12.69
CA SER A 2 38.26 -18.03 -12.05
C SER A 2 37.34 -17.15 -12.89
N CYS A 3 36.41 -17.76 -13.61
CA CYS A 3 35.33 -17.02 -14.26
C CYS A 3 34.38 -16.55 -13.16
N ALA A 4 34.47 -15.27 -12.79
CA ALA A 4 33.42 -14.62 -12.02
C ALA A 4 32.19 -14.51 -12.93
N ALA A 5 31.09 -15.17 -12.52
CA ALA A 5 29.80 -14.97 -13.15
C ALA A 5 29.36 -13.50 -12.99
N PRO A 6 28.74 -12.88 -14.00
CA PRO A 6 28.30 -11.50 -13.89
C PRO A 6 27.22 -11.40 -12.82
N LYS A 7 27.42 -10.48 -11.87
CA LYS A 7 26.36 -10.06 -10.95
C LYS A 7 25.26 -9.44 -11.80
N ALA A 8 24.13 -10.14 -11.91
CA ALA A 8 22.91 -9.59 -12.50
C ALA A 8 22.62 -8.22 -11.84
N PRO A 9 22.13 -7.22 -12.59
CA PRO A 9 21.75 -5.96 -11.99
C PRO A 9 20.72 -6.28 -10.90
N ALA A 10 20.98 -5.83 -9.68
CA ALA A 10 20.00 -5.91 -8.61
C ALA A 10 18.79 -5.12 -9.10
N GLY A 11 17.78 -5.81 -9.62
CA GLY A 11 16.53 -5.20 -10.02
C GLY A 11 16.00 -4.46 -8.80
N GLU A 12 15.63 -3.20 -9.00
CA GLU A 12 15.00 -2.38 -7.96
C GLU A 12 13.92 -3.23 -7.27
N GLU A 13 14.14 -3.56 -6.00
CA GLU A 13 13.16 -4.32 -5.23
C GLU A 13 11.88 -3.50 -5.21
N LYS A 14 10.84 -3.99 -5.90
CA LYS A 14 9.54 -3.32 -5.94
C LYS A 14 9.07 -3.13 -4.50
N LYS A 15 8.84 -1.88 -4.10
CA LYS A 15 8.31 -1.55 -2.78
C LYS A 15 6.95 -2.21 -2.60
N THR A 16 6.78 -2.93 -1.49
CA THR A 16 5.56 -3.71 -1.19
C THR A 16 4.86 -3.24 0.09
N SER A 17 5.43 -2.29 0.82
CA SER A 17 4.85 -1.74 2.05
C SER A 17 5.25 -0.28 2.25
N TRP A 18 4.39 0.46 2.96
CA TRP A 18 4.52 1.89 3.23
C TRP A 18 4.26 2.20 4.71
N PRO A 19 5.15 1.80 5.65
CA PRO A 19 4.96 2.10 7.07
C PRO A 19 4.89 3.61 7.36
N GLU A 20 5.50 4.44 6.53
CA GLU A 20 5.47 5.91 6.63
C GLU A 20 4.11 6.56 6.36
N VAL A 21 3.13 5.81 5.81
CA VAL A 21 1.78 6.33 5.61
C VAL A 21 0.87 6.21 6.84
N VAL A 22 1.31 5.49 7.87
CA VAL A 22 0.54 5.35 9.12
C VAL A 22 0.41 6.72 9.80
N GLY A 23 -0.83 7.09 10.14
CA GLY A 23 -1.16 8.38 10.74
C GLY A 23 -1.36 9.54 9.76
N LYS A 24 -1.20 9.29 8.45
CA LYS A 24 -1.50 10.29 7.41
C LYS A 24 -2.98 10.30 7.04
N SER A 25 -3.40 11.38 6.36
CA SER A 25 -4.71 11.41 5.69
C SER A 25 -4.76 10.40 4.54
N ILE A 26 -5.97 10.06 4.09
CA ILE A 26 -6.19 9.17 2.96
C ILE A 26 -5.56 9.74 1.69
N GLU A 27 -5.66 11.06 1.50
CA GLU A 27 -5.14 11.78 0.35
C GLU A 27 -3.61 11.72 0.31
N GLU A 28 -2.93 12.03 1.42
CA GLU A 28 -1.47 11.94 1.51
C GLU A 28 -0.98 10.50 1.32
N ALA A 29 -1.66 9.52 1.91
CA ALA A 29 -1.29 8.12 1.76
C ALA A 29 -1.38 7.67 0.29
N LYS A 30 -2.44 8.06 -0.42
CA LYS A 30 -2.60 7.77 -1.86
C LYS A 30 -1.49 8.38 -2.69
N GLU A 31 -1.14 9.64 -2.43
CA GLU A 31 -0.07 10.34 -3.15
C GLU A 31 1.27 9.62 -3.00
N ILE A 32 1.64 9.26 -1.77
CA ILE A 32 2.89 8.54 -1.48
C ILE A 32 2.91 7.16 -2.17
N ILE A 33 1.81 6.40 -2.07
CA ILE A 33 1.73 5.07 -2.68
C ILE A 33 1.81 5.15 -4.21
N LEU A 34 1.09 6.07 -4.86
CA LEU A 34 1.08 6.20 -6.32
C LEU A 34 2.42 6.71 -6.87
N LYS A 35 3.18 7.48 -6.08
CA LYS A 35 4.53 7.91 -6.46
C LYS A 35 5.50 6.74 -6.56
N ASP A 36 5.41 5.79 -5.62
CA ASP A 36 6.28 4.61 -5.60
C ASP A 36 5.75 3.47 -6.49
N MET A 37 4.42 3.38 -6.64
CA MET A 37 3.71 2.36 -7.41
C MET A 37 2.60 2.99 -8.27
N PRO A 38 2.93 3.50 -9.47
CA PRO A 38 1.97 4.20 -10.33
C PRO A 38 0.76 3.33 -10.76
N ASP A 39 0.95 2.01 -10.88
CA ASP A 39 -0.09 1.06 -11.29
C ASP A 39 -0.90 0.51 -10.10
N ALA A 40 -0.79 1.11 -8.91
CA ALA A 40 -1.47 0.64 -7.72
C ALA A 40 -3.01 0.78 -7.83
N ASP A 41 -3.70 -0.34 -7.61
CA ASP A 41 -5.14 -0.43 -7.46
C ASP A 41 -5.48 -0.25 -5.96
N ILE A 42 -5.73 1.00 -5.56
CA ILE A 42 -5.88 1.42 -4.16
C ILE A 42 -7.34 1.30 -3.69
N PHE A 43 -7.56 0.53 -2.63
CA PHE A 43 -8.83 0.42 -1.92
C PHE A 43 -8.72 1.03 -0.53
N VAL A 44 -9.65 1.90 -0.18
CA VAL A 44 -9.77 2.46 1.18
C VAL A 44 -10.94 1.79 1.86
N LEU A 45 -10.70 1.21 3.04
CA LEU A 45 -11.67 0.39 3.76
C LEU A 45 -11.67 0.75 5.24
N PRO A 46 -12.82 0.69 5.93
CA PRO A 46 -12.83 0.70 7.39
C PRO A 46 -11.98 -0.43 7.97
N ALA A 47 -11.24 -0.19 9.05
CA ALA A 47 -10.52 -1.23 9.74
C ALA A 47 -11.46 -2.37 10.17
N GLY A 48 -10.99 -3.61 10.05
CA GLY A 48 -11.81 -4.80 10.33
C GLY A 48 -12.79 -5.20 9.22
N SER A 49 -12.87 -4.45 8.12
CA SER A 49 -13.69 -4.86 6.96
C SER A 49 -13.26 -6.24 6.43
N PRO A 50 -14.19 -7.18 6.18
CA PRO A 50 -13.85 -8.47 5.59
C PRO A 50 -13.34 -8.26 4.17
N VAL A 51 -12.25 -8.95 3.83
CA VAL A 51 -11.62 -8.85 2.51
C VAL A 51 -11.31 -10.22 1.95
N THR A 52 -11.21 -10.31 0.63
CA THR A 52 -10.80 -11.54 -0.05
C THR A 52 -9.33 -11.87 0.27
N LEU A 53 -9.02 -13.16 0.37
CA LEU A 53 -7.70 -13.71 0.69
C LEU A 53 -6.84 -14.01 -0.56
N ASP A 54 -7.25 -13.54 -1.73
CA ASP A 54 -6.46 -13.63 -2.97
C ASP A 54 -5.24 -12.70 -2.92
N PHE A 55 -4.16 -13.07 -3.60
CA PHE A 55 -2.98 -12.22 -3.76
C PHE A 55 -3.03 -11.49 -5.11
N ARG A 56 -2.91 -10.16 -5.08
CA ARG A 56 -2.81 -9.30 -6.27
C ARG A 56 -1.64 -8.34 -6.06
N SER A 57 -0.61 -8.46 -6.89
CA SER A 57 0.64 -7.71 -6.73
C SER A 57 0.47 -6.20 -6.88
N ASN A 58 -0.57 -5.74 -7.57
CA ASN A 58 -0.86 -4.32 -7.75
C ASN A 58 -1.91 -3.76 -6.79
N ARG A 59 -2.49 -4.58 -5.89
CA ARG A 59 -3.57 -4.13 -5.00
C ARG A 59 -3.01 -3.62 -3.67
N VAL A 60 -3.37 -2.40 -3.30
CA VAL A 60 -3.02 -1.81 -2.01
C VAL A 60 -4.30 -1.52 -1.23
N ARG A 61 -4.42 -2.07 -0.03
CA ARG A 61 -5.58 -1.83 0.86
C ARG A 61 -5.15 -0.92 2.00
N ILE A 62 -5.75 0.26 2.07
CA ILE A 62 -5.58 1.20 3.18
C ILE A 62 -6.75 0.99 4.14
N PHE A 63 -6.46 0.46 5.33
CA PHE A 63 -7.45 0.33 6.39
C PHE A 63 -7.43 1.59 7.25
N VAL A 64 -8.59 2.21 7.42
CA VAL A 64 -8.76 3.44 8.19
C VAL A 64 -9.74 3.21 9.34
N ASP A 65 -9.40 3.73 10.51
CA ASP A 65 -10.33 3.80 11.63
C ASP A 65 -11.26 5.01 11.42
N THR A 66 -12.38 4.79 10.73
CA THR A 66 -13.36 5.84 10.40
C THR A 66 -14.44 5.96 11.46
N VAL A 67 -15.01 7.16 11.58
CA VAL A 67 -16.31 7.37 12.25
C VAL A 67 -17.38 6.69 11.39
N ALA A 68 -17.82 5.49 11.81
CA ALA A 68 -18.66 4.60 10.99
C ALA A 68 -20.13 5.03 10.84
N SER A 69 -20.58 6.02 11.60
CA SER A 69 -21.96 6.51 11.58
C SER A 69 -22.01 8.00 11.83
N THR A 70 -23.09 8.65 11.38
CA THR A 70 -23.22 10.10 11.44
C THR A 70 -23.05 10.60 12.88
N PRO A 71 -22.06 11.46 13.14
CA PRO A 71 -21.98 12.12 14.43
C PRO A 71 -23.17 13.08 14.53
N HIS A 72 -24.05 12.85 15.49
CA HIS A 72 -25.20 13.70 15.77
C HIS A 72 -24.91 14.55 17.02
N ILE A 73 -25.33 15.82 17.02
CA ILE A 73 -25.40 16.61 18.26
C ILE A 73 -26.58 16.08 19.09
N GLY A 74 -26.35 15.79 20.36
CA GLY A 74 -27.31 15.21 21.29
C GLY A 74 -26.65 14.90 22.62
#